data_AF-A0A9E9GEY3-F1
#
_entry.id   AF-A0A9E9GEY3-F1
#
_cell.length_a   1.000
_cell.length_b   1.000
_cell.length_c   1.000
_cell.angle_alpha   90.00
_cell.angle_beta   90.00
_cell.angle_gamma   90.00
#
_symmetry.space_group_name_H-M   'P 1'
#
loop_
_entity.id
_entity.type
_entity.pdbx_description
1 polymer ?
#
loop_
_entity_poly.entity_id
_entity_poly.type
_entity_poly.pdbx_seq_one_letter_code
_entity_poly.pdbx_strand_id
1 'polypeptide(L)' 'MAAADQRSEEDITDSTESFEASEVEFSEAEIDLIARIYKLIGERWSLIAGRIPGRTAEEIEKYWKSKYPNGS' A
#
# COMPACT_ATOMS: atom_id res chain seq x y z
N MET A 1 -48.82 -4.24 24.39
CA MET A 1 -47.77 -4.82 25.24
C MET A 1 -46.58 -5.10 24.34
N ALA A 2 -45.42 -4.48 24.65
CA ALA A 2 -44.05 -4.74 24.17
C ALA A 2 -43.81 -4.93 22.65
N ALA A 3 -43.19 -3.95 21.98
CA ALA A 3 -41.75 -3.91 21.65
C ALA A 3 -41.40 -4.98 20.59
N ALA A 4 -41.36 -4.61 19.31
CA ALA A 4 -40.16 -4.11 18.63
C ALA A 4 -39.02 -5.14 18.64
N ASP A 5 -38.88 -5.87 17.54
CA ASP A 5 -37.57 -6.31 17.04
C ASP A 5 -37.66 -6.50 15.52
N GLN A 6 -37.51 -5.38 14.80
CA GLN A 6 -37.07 -5.45 13.41
C GLN A 6 -35.55 -5.60 13.50
N ARG A 7 -35.05 -6.83 13.37
CA ARG A 7 -33.62 -7.08 13.19
C ARG A 7 -33.23 -6.58 11.80
N SER A 8 -32.91 -5.29 11.74
CA SER A 8 -32.19 -4.68 10.63
C SER A 8 -30.80 -5.29 10.60
N GLU A 9 -30.58 -6.27 9.73
CA GLU A 9 -29.23 -6.63 9.30
C GLU A 9 -28.86 -5.62 8.22
N GLU A 10 -28.36 -4.47 8.69
CA GLU A 10 -27.57 -3.56 7.88
C GLU A 10 -26.27 -4.32 7.55
N ASP A 11 -26.24 -5.02 6.41
CA ASP A 11 -24.99 -5.51 5.85
C ASP A 11 -24.22 -4.28 5.36
N ILE A 12 -23.44 -3.76 6.30
CA ILE A 12 -22.51 -2.65 6.10
C ILE A 12 -21.62 -3.06 4.95
N THR A 13 -21.77 -2.29 3.88
CA THR A 13 -20.97 -2.35 2.66
C THR A 13 -19.50 -2.57 2.98
N ASP A 14 -18.99 -3.78 2.77
CA ASP A 14 -17.59 -3.95 2.39
C ASP A 14 -17.50 -3.54 0.92
N SER A 15 -17.70 -2.24 0.71
CA SER A 15 -17.21 -1.54 -0.45
C SER A 15 -15.69 -1.59 -0.32
N THR A 16 -15.13 -2.75 -0.66
CA THR A 16 -13.81 -2.78 -1.27
C THR A 16 -14.02 -2.06 -2.59
N GLU A 17 -14.04 -0.73 -2.51
CA GLU A 17 -13.65 0.11 -3.61
C GLU A 17 -12.17 -0.22 -3.81
N SER A 18 -11.93 -1.36 -4.46
CA SER A 18 -10.72 -1.60 -5.23
C SER A 18 -10.81 -0.60 -6.36
N PHE A 19 -10.54 0.66 -6.03
CA PHE A 19 -10.03 1.59 -7.00
C PHE A 19 -8.88 0.88 -7.65
N GLU A 20 -9.01 0.63 -8.95
CA GLU A 20 -7.96 0.13 -9.80
C GLU A 20 -6.82 1.16 -9.80
N ALA A 21 -6.07 1.20 -8.69
CA ALA A 21 -4.71 1.65 -8.70
C ALA A 21 -4.04 0.63 -9.60
N SER A 22 -3.66 1.08 -10.79
CA SER A 22 -2.60 0.48 -11.59
C SER A 22 -1.34 0.46 -10.70
N GLU A 23 -1.32 -0.49 -9.77
CA GLU A 23 -0.26 -0.70 -8.81
C GLU A 23 0.91 -1.22 -9.61
N VAL A 24 2.02 -0.50 -9.53
CA VAL A 24 3.29 -1.08 -9.93
C VAL A 24 3.50 -2.27 -8.99
N GLU A 25 3.28 -3.48 -9.50
CA GLU A 25 3.45 -4.69 -8.71
C GLU A 25 4.94 -4.93 -8.49
N PHE A 26 5.39 -4.91 -7.24
CA PHE A 26 6.72 -5.29 -6.81
C PHE A 26 6.67 -6.70 -6.20
N SER A 27 7.70 -7.51 -6.46
CA SER A 27 7.86 -8.80 -5.79
C SER A 27 8.18 -8.61 -4.30
N GLU A 28 7.82 -9.56 -3.43
CA GLU A 28 8.19 -9.55 -2.01
C GLU A 28 9.70 -9.32 -1.80
N ALA A 29 10.55 -9.88 -2.66
CA ALA A 29 11.99 -9.66 -2.60
C ALA A 29 12.38 -8.19 -2.88
N GLU A 30 11.70 -7.54 -3.82
CA GLU A 30 11.90 -6.12 -4.11
C GLU A 30 11.39 -5.26 -2.94
N ILE A 31 10.20 -5.57 -2.42
CA ILE A 31 9.59 -4.87 -1.29
C ILE A 31 10.46 -4.95 -0.03
N ASP A 32 10.97 -6.14 0.32
CA ASP A 32 11.87 -6.32 1.47
C ASP A 32 13.16 -5.52 1.29
N LEU A 33 13.70 -5.50 0.07
CA LEU A 33 14.89 -4.72 -0.23
C LEU A 33 14.64 -3.22 -0.11
N ILE A 34 13.53 -2.73 -0.66
CA ILE A 34 13.10 -1.33 -0.54
C ILE A 34 12.94 -0.98 0.94
N ALA A 35 12.20 -1.76 1.71
CA ALA A 35 11.94 -1.52 3.13
C ALA A 35 13.23 -1.52 3.95
N ARG A 36 14.16 -2.46 3.69
CA ARG A 36 15.43 -2.57 4.40
C ARG A 36 16.33 -1.37 4.13
N ILE A 37 16.44 -0.96 2.87
CA ILE A 37 17.28 0.19 2.50
C ILE A 37 16.62 1.49 2.96
N TYR A 38 15.30 1.64 2.79
CA TYR A 38 14.55 2.79 3.29
C TYR A 38 14.73 3.01 4.79
N LYS A 39 14.72 1.96 5.60
CA LYS A 39 15.04 2.04 7.05
C LYS A 39 16.45 2.54 7.35
N LEU A 40 17.41 2.35 6.43
CA LEU A 40 18.81 2.75 6.60
C LEU A 40 19.08 4.18 6.12
N ILE A 41 18.51 4.57 4.98
CA ILE A 41 18.87 5.82 4.28
C ILE A 41 17.69 6.78 4.06
N GLY A 42 16.47 6.40 4.43
CA GLY A 42 15.23 7.17 4.26
C GLY A 42 14.70 7.13 2.83
N GLU A 43 14.01 8.21 2.43
CA GLU A 43 13.40 8.44 1.12
C GLU A 43 14.40 8.64 -0.04
N ARG A 44 15.60 8.05 0.07
CA ARG A 44 16.63 8.13 -0.98
C ARG A 44 16.37 7.11 -2.09
N TRP A 45 15.29 7.32 -2.83
CA TRP A 45 14.79 6.43 -3.88
C TRP A 45 15.81 6.14 -4.98
N SER A 46 16.62 7.11 -5.40
CA SER A 46 17.66 6.89 -6.41
C SER A 46 18.70 5.85 -5.98
N LEU A 47 19.02 5.78 -4.69
CA LEU A 47 19.95 4.78 -4.16
C LEU A 47 19.30 3.41 -4.03
N ILE A 48 18.00 3.36 -3.70
CA ILE A 48 17.22 2.13 -3.61
C ILE A 48 17.03 1.52 -5.00
N ALA A 49 16.62 2.32 -5.99
CA ALA A 49 16.45 1.90 -7.38
C ALA A 49 17.75 1.37 -8.00
N GLY A 50 18.90 1.95 -7.63
CA GLY A 50 20.21 1.43 -8.04
C GLY A 50 20.52 0.00 -7.57
N ARG A 51 19.69 -0.58 -6.69
CA ARG A 51 19.80 -1.97 -6.24
C ARG A 51 18.75 -2.90 -6.85
N ILE A 52 17.75 -2.37 -7.55
CA ILE A 52 16.65 -3.14 -8.14
C ILE A 52 16.70 -2.94 -9.65
N PRO A 53 17.35 -3.85 -10.40
CA PRO A 53 17.45 -3.72 -11.84
C PRO A 53 16.06 -3.76 -12.48
N GLY A 54 15.77 -2.80 -13.35
CA GLY A 54 14.47 -2.70 -14.01
C GLY A 54 13.42 -1.89 -13.25
N ARG A 55 13.76 -1.33 -12.07
CA ARG A 55 12.90 -0.37 -11.35
C ARG A 55 13.52 1.01 -11.32
N THR A 56 12.66 2.01 -11.43
CA THR A 56 13.03 3.41 -11.29
C THR A 56 12.73 3.94 -9.90
N ALA A 57 13.43 5.01 -9.51
CA ALA A 57 13.20 5.70 -8.25
C ALA A 57 11.75 6.20 -8.14
N GLU A 58 11.18 6.69 -9.25
CA GLU A 58 9.82 7.21 -9.33
C GLU A 58 8.77 6.12 -9.07
N GLU A 59 8.96 4.92 -9.64
CA GLU A 59 8.07 3.77 -9.41
C GLU A 59 8.08 3.35 -7.93
N ILE A 60 9.26 3.28 -7.32
CA ILE A 60 9.42 2.87 -5.92
C ILE A 60 8.79 3.91 -4.98
N GLU A 61 9.04 5.21 -5.24
CA GLU A 61 8.44 6.30 -4.47
C GLU A 61 6.91 6.26 -4.55
N LYS A 62 6.37 6.12 -5.76
CA LYS A 62 4.92 6.06 -5.99
C LYS A 62 4.31 4.85 -5.27
N TYR A 63 4.93 3.68 -5.38
CA TYR A 63 4.49 2.47 -4.69
C TYR A 63 4.50 2.66 -3.18
N TRP A 64 5.60 3.19 -2.62
CA TRP A 64 5.72 3.37 -1.18
C TRP A 64 4.70 4.37 -0.62
N LYS A 65 4.51 5.52 -1.29
CA LYS A 65 3.50 6.52 -0.91
C LYS A 65 2.07 5.99 -1.04
N SER A 66 1.81 5.15 -2.04
CA SER A 66 0.52 4.49 -2.23
C SER A 66 0.25 3.42 -1.16
N LYS A 67 1.27 2.64 -0.77
CA LYS A 67 1.16 1.60 0.26
C LYS A 67 1.09 2.14 1.68
N TYR A 68 1.73 3.28 1.95
CA TYR A 68 1.84 3.87 3.29
C TYR A 68 1.46 5.36 3.28
N PRO A 69 0.20 5.72 2.96
CA PRO A 69 -0.22 7.11 2.82
C PRO A 69 -0.24 7.90 4.15
N ASN A 70 -0.24 7.20 5.30
CA ASN A 70 -0.36 7.81 6.63
C ASN A 70 0.83 7.43 7.51
N GLY A 71 2.00 7.96 7.19
CA GLY A 71 3.29 7.68 7.85
C GLY A 71 3.16 7.37 9.34
N SER A 72 3.45 6.12 9.71
CA SER A 72 3.60 5.67 11.11
C SER A 72 5.03 5.85 11.58
#